data_AF-A0A4Q9Z2M8-F1
#
_entry.id   AF-A0A4Q9Z2M8-F1
#
_cell.length_a   1.000
_cell.length_b   1.000
_cell.length_c   1.000
_cell.angle_alpha   90.00
_cell.angle_beta   90.00
_cell.angle_gamma   90.00
#
_symmetry.space_group_name_H-M   'P 1'
#
loop_
_entity.id
_entity.type
_entity.pdbx_description
1 polymer ?
#
loop_
_entity_poly.entity_id
_entity_poly.type
_entity_poly.pdbx_seq_one_letter_code
_entity_poly.pdbx_strand_id
1 'polypeptide(L)'
;MIKKIIVSICLLVSINALAQEGTASPYSYYGIGDIKFKGTVENRSMGGLSVFPDSTHINLQNPAQLASLKLINFNLGGTYINTHSKSEVQTEKARRTAVDYLSVGVPIGKVGIGFGLIPYSSVGYKIEKPVTETNNIYSTYKGIGGVNKVFLGFGFKLNKKFSFGADVQYNFGKIETTNLRYKAGLDFIELGTRENNSSDLHGINFDLGLTYQTKLNQKLSFFSALTYTPEAKLFLDNSRSIDIVKITSTITIEETQQIAVEDTKIKLPSKIAFGSGFGEVKKWLIGGEITYLNTSVTSNRFKDIYGPISGEDTRYTTSFKDAMRYSIGGYFIPNYNSYSSYLKKVTYRAGLRYENTGLVIQGKSIDDMAANIGLGLPLGGGFSNINIGLEVGKRGTKYYNLVEENYVNLSIGLSLSDRWFVKRKYD
;
A
#
# COMPACT_ATOMS: atom_id res chain seq x y z
N MET A 1 16.50 -29.02 14.59
CA MET A 1 16.49 -28.68 13.15
C MET A 1 15.73 -27.39 12.83
N ILE A 2 14.51 -27.19 13.36
CA ILE A 2 13.71 -25.96 13.15
C ILE A 2 14.44 -24.66 13.49
N LYS A 3 15.18 -24.60 14.62
CA LYS A 3 15.96 -23.40 14.98
C LYS A 3 17.03 -23.04 13.93
N LYS A 4 17.66 -24.03 13.30
CA LYS A 4 18.67 -23.81 12.24
C LYS A 4 18.02 -23.31 10.95
N ILE A 5 16.85 -23.84 10.59
CA ILE A 5 16.06 -23.39 9.43
C ILE A 5 15.59 -21.94 9.61
N ILE A 6 15.08 -21.59 10.80
CA ILE A 6 14.66 -20.21 11.10
C ILE A 6 15.85 -19.26 11.03
N VAL A 7 16.99 -19.62 11.63
CA VAL A 7 18.21 -18.79 11.57
C VAL A 7 18.72 -18.65 10.14
N SER A 8 18.71 -19.71 9.33
CA SER A 8 19.09 -19.66 7.91
C SER A 8 18.12 -18.83 7.06
N ILE A 9 16.80 -18.90 7.33
CA ILE A 9 15.80 -18.05 6.67
C ILE A 9 15.98 -16.59 7.10
N CYS A 10 16.20 -16.31 8.39
CA CYS A 10 16.50 -14.97 8.88
C CYS A 10 17.82 -14.42 8.29
N LEU A 11 18.84 -15.27 8.11
CA LEU A 11 20.09 -14.91 7.42
C LEU A 11 19.84 -14.61 5.92
N LEU A 12 19.07 -15.44 5.23
CA LEU A 12 18.75 -15.23 3.81
C LEU A 12 17.89 -13.98 3.57
N VAL A 13 16.99 -13.65 4.50
CA VAL A 13 16.16 -12.44 4.47
C VAL A 13 17.00 -11.19 4.78
N SER A 14 18.03 -11.28 5.63
CA SER A 14 18.87 -10.13 5.97
C SER A 14 19.83 -9.71 4.84
N ILE A 15 20.21 -10.63 3.95
CA ILE A 15 21.15 -10.32 2.84
C ILE A 15 20.48 -9.47 1.72
N ASN A 16 19.14 -9.35 1.69
CA ASN A 16 18.40 -8.57 0.69
C ASN A 16 17.55 -7.42 1.29
N ALA A 17 17.72 -7.10 2.57
CA ALA A 17 16.92 -6.08 3.27
C ALA A 17 17.40 -4.63 3.00
N LEU A 18 18.47 -4.45 2.22
CA LEU A 18 18.99 -3.14 1.86
C LEU A 18 18.32 -2.67 0.55
N ALA A 19 17.42 -1.70 0.69
CA ALA A 19 16.61 -1.04 -0.36
C ALA A 19 15.42 -1.83 -0.92
N GLN A 20 14.39 -2.07 -0.10
CA GLN A 20 13.07 -2.45 -0.63
C GLN A 20 12.32 -1.20 -1.08
N GLU A 21 12.52 -0.81 -2.34
CA GLU A 21 11.62 0.14 -3.01
C GLU A 21 10.24 -0.52 -3.14
N GLY A 22 9.22 0.05 -2.49
CA GLY A 22 7.87 -0.54 -2.49
C GLY A 22 7.13 -0.35 -3.82
N THR A 23 7.60 0.53 -4.70
CA THR A 23 7.03 0.80 -6.03
C THR A 23 8.14 1.05 -7.05
N ALA A 24 7.78 0.99 -8.33
CA ALA A 24 8.63 1.39 -9.44
C ALA A 24 7.92 2.40 -10.37
N SER A 25 6.81 2.97 -9.89
CA SER A 25 5.96 3.81 -10.72
C SER A 25 6.48 5.23 -10.83
N PRO A 26 6.56 5.79 -12.05
CA PRO A 26 6.77 7.22 -12.25
C PRO A 26 5.72 8.09 -11.55
N TYR A 27 4.48 7.58 -11.36
CA TYR A 27 3.42 8.30 -10.67
C TYR A 27 3.69 8.51 -9.18
N SER A 28 4.59 7.71 -8.58
CA SER A 28 5.01 7.85 -7.20
C SER A 28 5.86 9.10 -6.92
N TYR A 29 6.17 9.90 -7.95
CA TYR A 29 6.83 11.20 -7.78
C TYR A 29 5.97 12.22 -7.01
N TYR A 30 4.65 12.16 -7.20
CA TYR A 30 3.72 13.18 -6.70
C TYR A 30 3.27 12.92 -5.26
N GLY A 31 2.95 14.00 -4.53
CA GLY A 31 2.52 13.94 -3.14
C GLY A 31 3.53 13.21 -2.26
N ILE A 32 3.07 12.22 -1.51
CA ILE A 32 3.90 11.36 -0.66
C ILE A 32 4.19 9.99 -1.30
N GLY A 33 3.97 9.86 -2.62
CA GLY A 33 4.12 8.63 -3.38
C GLY A 33 2.83 7.84 -3.60
N ASP A 34 2.98 6.63 -4.15
CA ASP A 34 1.88 5.71 -4.40
C ASP A 34 1.29 5.25 -3.07
N ILE A 35 -0.02 5.48 -2.87
CA ILE A 35 -0.73 4.95 -1.72
C ILE A 35 -0.78 3.43 -1.79
N LYS A 36 -0.31 2.76 -0.73
CA LYS A 36 -0.31 1.30 -0.64
C LYS A 36 -1.64 0.78 -0.11
N PHE A 37 -2.04 -0.38 -0.62
CA PHE A 37 -3.23 -1.07 -0.14
C PHE A 37 -3.01 -1.49 1.32
N LYS A 38 -3.88 -1.02 2.24
CA LYS A 38 -3.72 -1.17 3.70
C LYS A 38 -4.37 -2.43 4.29
N GLY A 39 -4.82 -3.37 3.46
CA GLY A 39 -5.49 -4.60 3.91
C GLY A 39 -4.58 -5.83 3.86
N THR A 40 -5.08 -6.95 4.37
CA THR A 40 -4.36 -8.23 4.30
C THR A 40 -4.46 -8.85 2.90
N VAL A 41 -3.74 -9.95 2.66
CA VAL A 41 -3.79 -10.65 1.36
C VAL A 41 -5.21 -11.16 1.07
N GLU A 42 -5.92 -11.58 2.10
CA GLU A 42 -7.32 -11.99 2.07
C GLU A 42 -8.22 -10.87 1.58
N ASN A 43 -8.05 -9.65 2.13
CA ASN A 43 -8.81 -8.49 1.67
C ASN A 43 -8.48 -8.16 0.21
N ARG A 44 -7.18 -8.15 -0.16
CA ARG A 44 -6.74 -7.86 -1.54
C ARG A 44 -7.34 -8.86 -2.53
N SER A 45 -7.27 -10.15 -2.23
CA SER A 45 -7.82 -11.22 -3.06
C SER A 45 -9.35 -11.15 -3.25
N MET A 46 -10.05 -10.38 -2.42
CA MET A 46 -11.50 -10.10 -2.56
C MET A 46 -11.77 -8.72 -3.20
N GLY A 47 -10.79 -8.14 -3.92
CA GLY A 47 -10.94 -6.80 -4.52
C GLY A 47 -10.83 -5.65 -3.50
N GLY A 48 -10.33 -5.94 -2.31
CA GLY A 48 -10.09 -4.96 -1.25
C GLY A 48 -11.21 -4.82 -0.21
N LEU A 49 -12.24 -5.67 -0.26
CA LEU A 49 -13.39 -5.60 0.66
C LEU A 49 -12.98 -5.67 2.13
N SER A 50 -13.57 -4.78 2.94
CA SER A 50 -13.37 -4.70 4.39
C SER A 50 -14.61 -5.09 5.20
N VAL A 51 -15.69 -5.56 4.56
CA VAL A 51 -17.00 -5.75 5.20
C VAL A 51 -17.15 -7.03 6.02
N PHE A 52 -16.40 -8.09 5.69
CA PHE A 52 -16.64 -9.41 6.29
C PHE A 52 -15.94 -9.58 7.64
N PRO A 53 -16.68 -9.79 8.75
CA PRO A 53 -16.07 -10.05 10.04
C PRO A 53 -15.50 -11.47 10.07
N ASP A 54 -14.25 -11.59 10.50
CA ASP A 54 -13.58 -12.87 10.66
C ASP A 54 -13.13 -13.08 12.11
N SER A 55 -13.19 -14.33 12.56
CA SER A 55 -12.76 -14.70 13.92
C SER A 55 -11.30 -15.16 14.01
N THR A 56 -10.68 -15.41 12.86
CA THR A 56 -9.34 -16.00 12.72
C THR A 56 -8.43 -15.18 11.81
N HIS A 57 -8.88 -14.05 11.29
CA HIS A 57 -8.07 -13.14 10.48
C HIS A 57 -8.29 -11.71 10.97
N ILE A 58 -7.21 -10.95 11.05
CA ILE A 58 -7.32 -9.51 11.30
C ILE A 58 -7.83 -8.81 10.04
N ASN A 59 -8.57 -7.72 10.21
CA ASN A 59 -8.85 -6.79 9.12
C ASN A 59 -8.21 -5.45 9.44
N LEU A 60 -7.14 -5.13 8.72
CA LEU A 60 -6.36 -3.91 8.92
C LEU A 60 -7.04 -2.65 8.36
N GLN A 61 -8.14 -2.79 7.62
CA GLN A 61 -8.89 -1.68 7.04
C GLN A 61 -10.04 -1.21 7.94
N ASN A 62 -10.47 -2.00 8.93
CA ASN A 62 -11.61 -1.68 9.79
C ASN A 62 -11.36 -2.08 11.26
N PRO A 63 -11.05 -1.12 12.15
CA PRO A 63 -10.73 -1.43 13.55
C PRO A 63 -11.89 -2.08 14.32
N ALA A 64 -13.14 -1.87 13.92
CA ALA A 64 -14.29 -2.51 14.58
C ALA A 64 -14.28 -4.04 14.44
N GLN A 65 -13.60 -4.58 13.42
CA GLN A 65 -13.50 -6.02 13.22
C GLN A 65 -12.53 -6.71 14.17
N LEU A 66 -11.66 -5.97 14.86
CA LEU A 66 -10.84 -6.52 15.94
C LEU A 66 -11.72 -7.19 17.01
N ALA A 67 -12.93 -6.66 17.25
CA ALA A 67 -13.90 -7.22 18.19
C ALA A 67 -14.46 -8.59 17.79
N SER A 68 -14.23 -9.05 16.56
CA SER A 68 -14.68 -10.35 16.05
C SER A 68 -13.66 -11.47 16.27
N LEU A 69 -12.40 -11.10 16.54
CA LEU A 69 -11.32 -12.05 16.77
C LEU A 69 -11.62 -12.95 17.97
N LYS A 70 -11.26 -14.23 17.84
CA LYS A 70 -11.39 -15.23 18.90
C LYS A 70 -10.06 -15.86 19.31
N LEU A 71 -9.05 -15.73 18.47
CA LEU A 71 -7.70 -16.24 18.69
C LEU A 71 -6.70 -15.12 18.59
N ILE A 72 -5.57 -15.28 19.28
CA ILE A 72 -4.43 -14.40 19.06
C ILE A 72 -3.92 -14.71 17.67
N ASN A 73 -3.71 -13.66 16.90
CA ASN A 73 -3.37 -13.76 15.50
C ASN A 73 -2.11 -12.94 15.23
N PHE A 74 -1.11 -13.58 14.62
CA PHE A 74 0.07 -12.92 14.08
C PHE A 74 0.00 -12.97 12.55
N ASN A 75 0.09 -11.80 11.90
CA ASN A 75 0.08 -11.69 10.45
C ASN A 75 1.35 -11.06 9.91
N LEU A 76 1.85 -11.63 8.83
CA LEU A 76 2.94 -11.07 8.02
C LEU A 76 2.58 -11.23 6.55
N GLY A 77 2.64 -10.15 5.77
CA GLY A 77 2.36 -10.17 4.35
C GLY A 77 3.46 -9.49 3.55
N GLY A 78 3.67 -9.98 2.33
CA GLY A 78 4.56 -9.37 1.37
C GLY A 78 4.08 -9.58 -0.07
N THR A 79 4.58 -8.73 -0.95
CA THR A 79 4.24 -8.73 -2.36
C THR A 79 5.48 -8.80 -3.24
N TYR A 80 5.30 -9.44 -4.39
CA TYR A 80 6.18 -9.36 -5.53
C TYR A 80 5.39 -8.79 -6.70
N ILE A 81 5.80 -7.62 -7.18
CA ILE A 81 5.11 -6.87 -8.23
C ILE A 81 6.00 -6.83 -9.46
N ASN A 82 5.44 -7.21 -10.60
CA ASN A 82 6.05 -7.04 -11.91
C ASN A 82 5.22 -6.04 -12.73
N THR A 83 5.81 -4.89 -13.06
CA THR A 83 5.16 -3.79 -13.78
C THR A 83 5.77 -3.62 -15.15
N HIS A 84 4.94 -3.54 -16.17
CA HIS A 84 5.30 -3.16 -17.52
C HIS A 84 4.79 -1.74 -17.79
N SER A 85 5.71 -0.78 -17.82
CA SER A 85 5.42 0.64 -18.07
C SER A 85 5.55 0.93 -19.56
N LYS A 86 4.51 1.49 -20.16
CA LYS A 86 4.43 1.77 -21.60
C LYS A 86 4.12 3.25 -21.83
N SER A 87 4.91 3.91 -22.65
CA SER A 87 4.58 5.20 -23.26
C SER A 87 4.23 5.01 -24.74
N GLU A 88 4.03 6.10 -25.49
CA GLU A 88 3.85 6.03 -26.95
C GLU A 88 5.10 5.51 -27.69
N VAL A 89 6.28 5.62 -27.08
CA VAL A 89 7.58 5.37 -27.73
C VAL A 89 8.39 4.23 -27.12
N GLN A 90 8.14 3.86 -25.87
CA GLN A 90 8.98 2.89 -25.15
C GLN A 90 8.16 1.98 -24.25
N THR A 91 8.69 0.78 -24.00
CA THR A 91 8.19 -0.15 -23.00
C THR A 91 9.32 -0.58 -22.09
N GLU A 92 9.12 -0.45 -20.78
CA GLU A 92 10.07 -0.86 -19.75
C GLU A 92 9.45 -1.82 -18.75
N LYS A 93 10.30 -2.54 -18.01
CA LYS A 93 9.87 -3.50 -17.00
C LYS A 93 10.55 -3.22 -15.68
N ALA A 94 9.78 -3.28 -14.59
CA ALA A 94 10.30 -3.16 -13.25
C ALA A 94 9.73 -4.26 -12.35
N ARG A 95 10.57 -4.74 -11.43
CA ARG A 95 10.21 -5.76 -10.43
C ARG A 95 10.49 -5.19 -9.05
N ARG A 96 9.57 -5.38 -8.12
CA ARG A 96 9.70 -4.96 -6.73
C ARG A 96 9.21 -6.05 -5.79
N THR A 97 9.90 -6.19 -4.67
CA THR A 97 9.48 -7.03 -3.55
C THR A 97 9.36 -6.15 -2.33
N ALA A 98 8.23 -6.23 -1.64
CA ALA A 98 7.97 -5.41 -0.46
C ALA A 98 7.27 -6.21 0.64
N VAL A 99 7.53 -5.84 1.89
CA VAL A 99 6.69 -6.26 3.03
C VAL A 99 5.48 -5.32 3.10
N ASP A 100 4.29 -5.90 3.11
CA ASP A 100 3.03 -5.14 3.06
C ASP A 100 2.48 -4.85 4.46
N TYR A 101 2.67 -5.75 5.42
CA TYR A 101 2.20 -5.56 6.79
C TYR A 101 2.85 -6.57 7.73
N LEU A 102 3.03 -6.13 8.98
CA LEU A 102 3.28 -6.98 10.14
C LEU A 102 2.28 -6.56 11.22
N SER A 103 1.48 -7.49 11.74
CA SER A 103 0.47 -7.14 12.77
C SER A 103 0.20 -8.27 13.74
N VAL A 104 -0.27 -7.90 14.93
CA VAL A 104 -0.74 -8.80 15.97
C VAL A 104 -2.12 -8.36 16.42
N GLY A 105 -3.05 -9.31 16.47
CA GLY A 105 -4.39 -9.14 17.02
C GLY A 105 -4.56 -9.98 18.28
N VAL A 106 -5.05 -9.38 19.36
CA VAL A 106 -5.27 -10.03 20.66
C VAL A 106 -6.73 -9.84 21.08
N PRO A 107 -7.53 -10.92 21.15
CA PRO A 107 -8.89 -10.85 21.65
C PRO A 107 -8.91 -10.93 23.19
N ILE A 108 -9.64 -10.00 23.82
CA ILE A 108 -9.82 -9.88 25.26
C ILE A 108 -11.33 -9.72 25.57
N GLY A 109 -12.03 -10.84 25.71
CA GLY A 109 -13.46 -10.83 26.02
C GLY A 109 -14.32 -10.23 24.89
N LYS A 110 -14.87 -9.03 25.12
CA LYS A 110 -15.63 -8.25 24.11
C LYS A 110 -14.78 -7.23 23.37
N VAL A 111 -13.52 -7.08 23.76
CA VAL A 111 -12.55 -6.16 23.16
C VAL A 111 -11.60 -6.97 22.29
N GLY A 112 -11.18 -6.42 21.15
CA GLY A 112 -10.02 -6.86 20.42
C GLY A 112 -9.01 -5.73 20.34
N ILE A 113 -7.75 -6.04 20.57
CA ILE A 113 -6.63 -5.09 20.42
C ILE A 113 -5.83 -5.52 19.20
N GLY A 114 -5.42 -4.56 18.38
CA GLY A 114 -4.56 -4.80 17.22
C GLY A 114 -3.41 -3.82 17.19
N PHE A 115 -2.20 -4.26 16.86
CA PHE A 115 -1.07 -3.36 16.64
C PHE A 115 -0.17 -3.91 15.55
N GLY A 116 0.61 -3.03 14.91
CA GLY A 116 1.48 -3.46 13.81
C GLY A 116 2.16 -2.32 13.07
N LEU A 117 2.89 -2.69 12.03
CA LEU A 117 3.63 -1.82 11.12
C LEU A 117 3.14 -2.09 9.68
N ILE A 118 2.79 -1.03 8.96
CA ILE A 118 2.25 -1.09 7.60
C ILE A 118 2.85 0.06 6.77
N PRO A 119 3.37 -0.16 5.55
CA PRO A 119 3.67 0.94 4.64
C PRO A 119 2.38 1.65 4.22
N TYR A 120 2.33 2.95 4.40
CA TYR A 120 1.20 3.78 3.99
C TYR A 120 1.34 4.26 2.53
N SER A 121 2.52 4.72 2.15
CA SER A 121 2.86 5.13 0.79
C SER A 121 4.27 4.70 0.42
N SER A 122 4.57 4.64 -0.87
CA SER A 122 5.94 4.40 -1.34
C SER A 122 6.29 5.30 -2.51
N VAL A 123 7.51 5.81 -2.49
CA VAL A 123 8.17 6.50 -3.60
C VAL A 123 9.23 5.57 -4.16
N GLY A 124 9.22 5.39 -5.47
CA GLY A 124 10.14 4.49 -6.15
C GLY A 124 10.05 4.70 -7.65
N TYR A 125 11.00 5.46 -8.19
CA TYR A 125 11.13 5.66 -9.63
C TYR A 125 12.59 5.96 -9.99
N LYS A 126 12.96 5.58 -11.21
CA LYS A 126 14.20 5.97 -11.86
C LYS A 126 13.90 6.24 -13.32
N ILE A 127 13.97 7.51 -13.72
CA ILE A 127 13.69 7.95 -15.09
C ILE A 127 14.98 8.50 -15.66
N GLU A 128 15.41 7.92 -16.77
CA GLU A 128 16.60 8.35 -17.51
C GLU A 128 16.17 9.02 -18.81
N LYS A 129 16.76 10.17 -19.10
CA LYS A 129 16.67 10.84 -20.40
C LYS A 129 18.07 10.83 -21.01
N PRO A 130 18.37 9.87 -21.89
CA PRO A 130 19.67 9.80 -22.54
C PRO A 130 19.86 10.98 -23.48
N VAL A 131 21.11 11.22 -23.85
CA VAL A 131 21.48 12.20 -24.89
C VAL A 131 20.91 11.78 -26.24
N THR A 132 20.46 12.75 -27.01
CA THR A 132 20.02 12.60 -28.40
C THR A 132 20.83 13.51 -29.31
N GLU A 133 20.74 13.30 -30.63
CA GLU A 133 21.43 14.14 -31.63
C GLU A 133 21.07 15.63 -31.49
N THR A 134 19.86 15.94 -31.02
CA THR A 134 19.35 17.30 -30.81
C THR A 134 19.49 17.82 -29.38
N ASN A 135 19.83 16.98 -28.41
CA ASN A 135 19.97 17.35 -26.99
C ASN A 135 21.11 16.58 -26.33
N ASN A 136 22.21 17.28 -26.06
CA ASN A 136 23.39 16.73 -25.40
C ASN A 136 23.32 16.71 -23.86
N ILE A 137 22.15 16.95 -23.27
CA ILE A 137 21.96 16.88 -21.83
C ILE A 137 21.43 15.50 -21.44
N TYR A 138 22.24 14.76 -20.69
CA TYR A 138 21.79 13.57 -19.97
C TYR A 138 21.06 14.01 -18.69
N SER A 139 19.92 13.39 -18.38
CA SER A 139 19.24 13.59 -17.10
C SER A 139 18.83 12.27 -16.46
N THR A 140 19.00 12.18 -15.13
CA THR A 140 18.45 11.11 -14.29
C THR A 140 17.59 11.73 -13.20
N TYR A 141 16.39 11.18 -13.02
CA TYR A 141 15.48 11.51 -11.93
C TYR A 141 15.26 10.25 -11.12
N LYS A 142 15.67 10.25 -9.85
CA LYS A 142 15.49 9.12 -8.93
C LYS A 142 14.69 9.58 -7.73
N GLY A 143 13.78 8.74 -7.26
CA GLY A 143 13.11 8.93 -5.98
C GLY A 143 12.93 7.61 -5.25
N ILE A 144 13.19 7.61 -3.94
CA ILE A 144 13.07 6.45 -3.07
C ILE A 144 12.47 6.83 -1.71
N GLY A 145 11.87 5.84 -1.06
CA GLY A 145 11.36 5.96 0.32
C GLY A 145 9.84 5.87 0.39
N GLY A 146 9.24 6.67 1.26
CA GLY A 146 7.79 6.70 1.49
C GLY A 146 7.43 6.89 2.95
N VAL A 147 6.18 6.60 3.28
CA VAL A 147 5.64 6.75 4.63
C VAL A 147 5.24 5.38 5.15
N ASN A 148 5.74 5.03 6.33
CA ASN A 148 5.30 3.88 7.10
C ASN A 148 4.38 4.34 8.23
N LYS A 149 3.55 3.44 8.72
CA LYS A 149 2.73 3.68 9.91
C LYS A 149 2.85 2.56 10.91
N VAL A 150 2.99 2.92 12.18
CA VAL A 150 2.65 2.03 13.30
C VAL A 150 1.27 2.38 13.80
N PHE A 151 0.50 1.37 14.20
CA PHE A 151 -0.86 1.59 14.69
C PHE A 151 -1.13 0.82 15.98
N LEU A 152 -2.05 1.35 16.78
CA LEU A 152 -2.66 0.69 17.92
C LEU A 152 -4.18 0.88 17.83
N GLY A 153 -4.89 -0.23 17.66
CA GLY A 153 -6.32 -0.28 17.43
C GLY A 153 -7.08 -1.07 18.48
N PHE A 154 -8.32 -0.65 18.68
CA PHE A 154 -9.26 -1.24 19.62
C PHE A 154 -10.60 -1.45 18.91
N GLY A 155 -11.13 -2.66 19.01
CA GLY A 155 -12.50 -2.99 18.60
C GLY A 155 -13.30 -3.42 19.81
N PHE A 156 -14.54 -2.94 19.93
CA PHE A 156 -15.46 -3.29 21.00
C PHE A 156 -16.78 -3.84 20.45
N LYS A 157 -17.18 -5.00 20.96
CA LYS A 157 -18.44 -5.66 20.62
C LYS A 157 -19.55 -5.20 21.56
N LEU A 158 -20.35 -4.23 21.11
CA LEU A 158 -21.47 -3.69 21.90
C LEU A 158 -22.53 -4.77 22.14
N ASN A 159 -22.97 -5.45 21.08
CA ASN A 159 -23.93 -6.54 21.16
C ASN A 159 -23.66 -7.59 20.08
N LYS A 160 -24.59 -8.54 19.88
CA LYS A 160 -24.40 -9.61 18.88
C LYS A 160 -24.36 -9.08 17.43
N LYS A 161 -24.88 -7.88 17.20
CA LYS A 161 -25.05 -7.26 15.87
C LYS A 161 -24.07 -6.13 15.60
N PHE A 162 -23.76 -5.30 16.58
CA PHE A 162 -22.94 -4.10 16.41
C PHE A 162 -21.57 -4.23 17.08
N SER A 163 -20.54 -3.83 16.36
CA SER A 163 -19.20 -3.57 16.90
C SER A 163 -18.68 -2.23 16.42
N PHE A 164 -17.95 -1.54 17.28
CA PHE A 164 -17.29 -0.27 17.00
C PHE A 164 -15.79 -0.46 17.13
N GLY A 165 -15.01 0.42 16.54
CA GLY A 165 -13.57 0.43 16.77
C GLY A 165 -12.95 1.75 16.39
N ALA A 166 -11.76 1.95 16.92
CA ALA A 166 -10.92 3.09 16.61
C ALA A 166 -9.46 2.65 16.67
N ASP A 167 -8.62 3.27 15.86
CA ASP A 167 -7.17 3.12 15.99
C ASP A 167 -6.45 4.45 15.84
N VAL A 168 -5.34 4.56 16.55
CA VAL A 168 -4.39 5.66 16.46
C VAL A 168 -3.18 5.20 15.66
N GLN A 169 -2.73 6.03 14.75
CA GLN A 169 -1.66 5.73 13.81
C GLN A 169 -0.59 6.82 13.91
N TYR A 170 0.67 6.41 14.07
CA TYR A 170 1.81 7.28 13.93
C TYR A 170 2.51 6.98 12.61
N ASN A 171 2.49 7.96 11.71
CA ASN A 171 3.14 7.92 10.41
C ASN A 171 4.54 8.49 10.54
N PHE A 172 5.50 7.83 9.90
CA PHE A 172 6.88 8.26 9.84
C PHE A 172 7.52 7.75 8.57
N GLY A 173 8.52 8.46 8.06
CA GLY A 173 9.28 8.00 6.91
C GLY A 173 10.18 9.07 6.35
N LYS A 174 10.85 8.73 5.26
CA LYS A 174 11.75 9.63 4.55
C LYS A 174 11.52 9.46 3.06
N ILE A 175 11.49 10.56 2.33
CA ILE A 175 11.47 10.55 0.86
C ILE A 175 12.68 11.32 0.37
N GLU A 176 13.50 10.63 -0.42
CA GLU A 176 14.71 11.20 -1.02
C GLU A 176 14.54 11.24 -2.54
N THR A 177 14.84 12.39 -3.15
CA THR A 177 14.85 12.52 -4.60
C THR A 177 16.14 13.14 -5.07
N THR A 178 16.72 12.57 -6.11
CA THR A 178 17.96 13.02 -6.73
C THR A 178 17.71 13.31 -8.21
N ASN A 179 18.03 14.53 -8.62
CA ASN A 179 17.99 14.96 -10.02
C ASN A 179 19.42 15.23 -10.48
N LEU A 180 19.97 14.36 -11.32
CA LEU A 180 21.29 14.52 -11.92
C LEU A 180 21.13 15.02 -13.35
N ARG A 181 21.86 16.07 -13.72
CA ARG A 181 21.92 16.58 -15.09
C ARG A 181 23.35 16.91 -15.47
N TYR A 182 23.76 16.53 -16.66
CA TYR A 182 25.06 16.91 -17.19
C TYR A 182 25.06 16.90 -18.71
N LYS A 183 26.02 17.59 -19.29
CA LYS A 183 26.22 17.64 -20.74
C LYS A 183 27.19 16.53 -21.13
N ALA A 184 26.78 15.61 -22.01
CA ALA A 184 27.65 14.53 -22.49
C ALA A 184 28.23 14.86 -23.87
N GLY A 185 29.44 14.35 -24.15
CA GLY A 185 30.11 14.45 -25.45
C GLY A 185 31.15 15.58 -25.56
N LEU A 186 31.78 16.01 -24.46
CA LEU A 186 32.89 16.97 -24.47
C LEU A 186 34.12 16.35 -23.81
N ASP A 187 35.21 16.21 -24.57
CA ASP A 187 36.38 15.38 -24.21
C ASP A 187 37.18 15.80 -22.95
N PHE A 188 36.92 16.97 -22.34
CA PHE A 188 37.87 17.55 -21.37
C PHE A 188 37.26 18.22 -20.12
N ILE A 189 36.19 17.66 -19.54
CA ILE A 189 35.61 17.89 -18.19
C ILE A 189 34.10 18.13 -18.33
N GLU A 190 33.31 17.13 -17.95
CA GLU A 190 31.85 17.23 -17.87
C GLU A 190 31.46 17.53 -16.41
N LEU A 191 31.23 18.82 -16.12
CA LEU A 191 30.55 19.20 -14.88
C LEU A 191 29.04 18.96 -15.05
N GLY A 192 28.46 18.29 -14.06
CA GLY A 192 27.04 18.11 -13.89
C GLY A 192 26.53 18.84 -12.66
N THR A 193 25.22 18.99 -12.60
CA THR A 193 24.50 19.45 -11.41
C THR A 193 23.70 18.29 -10.86
N ARG A 194 23.81 18.06 -9.55
CA ARG A 194 22.99 17.08 -8.84
C ARG A 194 22.22 17.76 -7.73
N GLU A 195 20.90 17.83 -7.87
CA GLU A 195 20.02 18.31 -6.82
C GLU A 195 19.56 17.12 -5.97
N ASN A 196 19.80 17.19 -4.66
CA ASN A 196 19.31 16.23 -3.69
C ASN A 196 18.26 16.91 -2.81
N ASN A 197 17.11 16.27 -2.67
CA ASN A 197 16.06 16.69 -1.78
C ASN A 197 15.75 15.57 -0.80
N SER A 198 15.61 15.93 0.48
CA SER A 198 15.08 15.06 1.53
C SER A 198 13.85 15.69 2.14
N SER A 199 12.85 14.86 2.39
CA SER A 199 11.71 15.18 3.24
C SER A 199 11.58 14.10 4.30
N ASP A 200 11.80 14.45 5.56
CA ASP A 200 11.54 13.59 6.70
C ASP A 200 10.10 13.84 7.17
N LEU A 201 9.28 12.79 7.19
CA LEU A 201 7.84 12.90 7.38
C LEU A 201 7.43 12.33 8.73
N HIS A 202 6.54 13.03 9.44
CA HIS A 202 5.91 12.52 10.65
C HIS A 202 4.50 13.07 10.85
N GLY A 203 3.63 12.31 11.52
CA GLY A 203 2.28 12.79 11.83
C GLY A 203 1.34 11.72 12.40
N ILE A 204 0.27 12.16 13.04
CA ILE A 204 -0.71 11.28 13.68
C ILE A 204 -2.03 11.35 12.91
N ASN A 205 -2.67 10.20 12.70
CA ASN A 205 -4.04 10.11 12.20
C ASN A 205 -4.82 9.03 12.96
N PHE A 206 -6.12 9.00 12.70
CA PHE A 206 -7.06 8.09 13.35
C PHE A 206 -7.94 7.43 12.31
N ASP A 207 -8.33 6.18 12.54
CA ASP A 207 -9.36 5.50 11.77
C ASP A 207 -10.48 5.08 12.74
N LEU A 208 -11.72 5.22 12.30
CA LEU A 208 -12.93 4.81 13.03
C LEU A 208 -13.66 3.74 12.22
N GLY A 209 -14.26 2.79 12.93
CA GLY A 209 -14.99 1.67 12.34
C GLY A 209 -16.31 1.42 13.03
N LEU A 210 -17.30 1.04 12.23
CA LEU A 210 -18.59 0.50 12.65
C LEU A 210 -18.90 -0.72 11.79
N THR A 211 -19.38 -1.78 12.43
CA THR A 211 -19.87 -2.97 11.75
C THR A 211 -21.24 -3.36 12.26
N TYR A 212 -22.07 -3.83 11.34
CA TYR A 212 -23.38 -4.41 11.61
C TYR A 212 -23.46 -5.79 10.98
N GLN A 213 -23.93 -6.77 11.76
CA GLN A 213 -24.17 -8.12 11.29
C GLN A 213 -25.50 -8.65 11.81
N THR A 214 -26.25 -9.36 10.98
CA THR A 214 -27.48 -10.03 11.39
C THR A 214 -27.71 -11.31 10.61
N LYS A 215 -28.42 -12.27 11.21
CA LYS A 215 -28.93 -13.44 10.48
C LYS A 215 -30.23 -13.03 9.77
N LEU A 216 -30.32 -13.30 8.48
CA LEU A 216 -31.55 -13.13 7.69
C LEU A 216 -32.45 -14.37 7.82
N ASN A 217 -31.83 -15.55 7.88
CA ASN A 217 -32.50 -16.81 8.17
C ASN A 217 -31.51 -17.79 8.84
N GLN A 218 -31.83 -19.08 8.90
CA GLN A 218 -30.96 -20.07 9.56
C GLN A 218 -29.57 -20.21 8.92
N LYS A 219 -29.44 -19.95 7.61
CA LYS A 219 -28.20 -20.12 6.83
C LYS A 219 -27.58 -18.79 6.41
N LEU A 220 -28.40 -17.83 6.01
CA LEU A 220 -27.99 -16.57 5.41
C LEU A 220 -27.77 -15.48 6.47
N SER A 221 -26.62 -14.81 6.37
CA SER A 221 -26.27 -13.64 7.18
C SER A 221 -26.01 -12.44 6.30
N PHE A 222 -26.30 -11.26 6.84
CA PHE A 222 -26.03 -9.95 6.26
C PHE A 222 -24.93 -9.25 7.05
N PHE A 223 -24.06 -8.54 6.34
CA PHE A 223 -22.93 -7.81 6.88
C PHE A 223 -22.88 -6.42 6.27
N SER A 224 -22.59 -5.41 7.09
CA SER A 224 -22.29 -4.07 6.64
C SER A 224 -21.21 -3.45 7.50
N ALA A 225 -20.41 -2.58 6.89
CA ALA A 225 -19.32 -1.88 7.53
C ALA A 225 -19.28 -0.43 7.05
N LEU A 226 -18.98 0.46 7.99
CA LEU A 226 -18.68 1.86 7.72
C LEU A 226 -17.32 2.16 8.37
N THR A 227 -16.42 2.76 7.62
CA THR A 227 -15.14 3.25 8.14
C THR A 227 -14.96 4.71 7.79
N TYR A 228 -14.32 5.45 8.69
CA TYR A 228 -14.06 6.87 8.52
C TYR A 228 -12.66 7.21 9.03
N THR A 229 -11.88 7.86 8.19
CA THR A 229 -10.58 8.46 8.50
C THR A 229 -10.77 9.97 8.42
N PRO A 230 -10.66 10.72 9.52
CA PRO A 230 -10.64 12.18 9.49
C PRO A 230 -9.42 12.71 8.72
N GLU A 231 -9.53 13.93 8.19
CA GLU A 231 -8.36 14.64 7.65
C GLU A 231 -7.30 14.80 8.75
N ALA A 232 -6.04 14.56 8.39
CA ALA A 232 -4.91 14.72 9.29
C ALA A 232 -3.80 15.53 8.62
N LYS A 233 -2.80 15.95 9.40
CA LYS A 233 -1.64 16.69 8.89
C LYS A 233 -0.40 15.81 9.01
N LEU A 234 0.37 15.77 7.94
CA LEU A 234 1.72 15.22 7.90
C LEU A 234 2.70 16.38 7.81
N PHE A 235 3.64 16.44 8.75
CA PHE A 235 4.69 17.45 8.81
C PHE A 235 5.92 16.93 8.06
N LEU A 236 6.54 17.79 7.28
CA LEU A 236 7.68 17.48 6.44
C LEU A 236 8.84 18.41 6.79
N ASP A 237 9.88 17.86 7.36
CA ASP A 237 11.13 18.54 7.61
C ASP A 237 11.97 18.42 6.33
N ASN A 238 12.17 19.54 5.63
CA ASN A 238 12.72 19.54 4.28
C ASN A 238 14.18 20.01 4.26
N SER A 239 14.99 19.37 3.41
CA SER A 239 16.35 19.84 3.11
C SER A 239 16.64 19.71 1.61
N ARG A 240 17.42 20.64 1.08
CA ARG A 240 17.87 20.62 -0.31
C ARG A 240 19.35 20.96 -0.40
N SER A 241 20.10 20.15 -1.14
CA SER A 241 21.45 20.47 -1.55
C SER A 241 21.58 20.43 -3.07
N ILE A 242 22.45 21.28 -3.61
CA ILE A 242 22.87 21.25 -5.00
C ILE A 242 24.36 20.96 -5.00
N ASP A 243 24.73 19.84 -5.62
CA ASP A 243 26.12 19.45 -5.82
C ASP A 243 26.56 19.83 -7.24
N ILE A 244 27.75 20.41 -7.35
CA ILE A 244 28.52 20.38 -8.60
C ILE A 244 29.26 19.05 -8.62
N VAL A 245 28.99 18.25 -9.64
CA VAL A 245 29.60 16.93 -9.78
C VAL A 245 30.48 16.87 -11.00
N LYS A 246 31.65 16.26 -10.86
CA LYS A 246 32.52 15.93 -11.99
C LYS A 246 32.23 14.50 -12.44
N ILE A 247 31.97 14.35 -13.73
CA ILE A 247 31.60 13.08 -14.32
C ILE A 247 32.78 12.57 -15.13
N THR A 248 33.35 11.47 -14.63
CA THR A 248 34.41 10.71 -15.29
C THR A 248 33.94 9.26 -15.40
N SER A 249 34.78 8.26 -15.13
CA SER A 249 34.31 6.87 -14.93
C SER A 249 33.44 6.72 -13.66
N THR A 250 33.55 7.65 -12.72
CA THR A 250 32.72 7.76 -11.51
C THR A 250 32.23 9.20 -11.31
N ILE A 251 31.12 9.36 -10.58
CA ILE A 251 30.61 10.68 -10.18
C ILE A 251 31.32 11.12 -8.91
N THR A 252 32.05 12.23 -8.97
CA THR A 252 32.73 12.85 -7.81
C THR A 252 32.08 14.18 -7.48
N ILE A 253 31.95 14.52 -6.20
CA ILE A 253 31.42 15.82 -5.76
C ILE A 253 32.58 16.80 -5.67
N GLU A 254 32.48 17.91 -6.40
CA GLU A 254 33.45 19.01 -6.35
C GLU A 254 33.04 20.05 -5.30
N GLU A 255 31.74 20.40 -5.29
CA GLU A 255 31.18 21.41 -4.40
C GLU A 255 29.76 21.01 -4.02
N THR A 256 29.36 21.33 -2.78
CA THR A 256 27.98 21.19 -2.32
C THR A 256 27.50 22.51 -1.74
N GLN A 257 26.40 23.02 -2.27
CA GLN A 257 25.69 24.18 -1.76
C GLN A 257 24.39 23.74 -1.08
N GLN A 258 24.18 24.18 0.15
CA GLN A 258 22.89 23.99 0.84
C GLN A 258 21.92 25.09 0.40
N ILE A 259 20.71 24.70 0.03
CA ILE A 259 19.63 25.61 -0.37
C ILE A 259 18.58 25.61 0.73
N ALA A 260 18.34 26.79 1.32
CA ALA A 260 17.29 26.95 2.32
C ALA A 260 15.92 26.66 1.68
N VAL A 261 15.21 25.70 2.24
CA VAL A 261 13.84 25.34 1.86
C VAL A 261 12.98 25.31 3.13
N GLU A 262 11.72 25.72 3.02
CA GLU A 262 10.81 25.71 4.16
C GLU A 262 10.31 24.29 4.46
N ASP A 263 10.10 24.01 5.74
CA ASP A 263 9.30 22.87 6.17
C ASP A 263 7.86 23.03 5.68
N THR A 264 7.26 21.93 5.23
CA THR A 264 5.92 21.93 4.64
C THR A 264 4.96 21.04 5.42
N LYS A 265 3.67 21.22 5.14
CA LYS A 265 2.60 20.41 5.72
C LYS A 265 1.73 19.89 4.59
N ILE A 266 1.57 18.57 4.54
CA ILE A 266 0.66 17.92 3.60
C ILE A 266 -0.57 17.46 4.37
N LYS A 267 -1.75 17.70 3.82
CA LYS A 267 -3.00 17.15 4.36
C LYS A 267 -3.15 15.71 3.90
N LEU A 268 -3.32 14.80 4.86
CA LEU A 268 -3.79 13.45 4.60
C LEU A 268 -5.31 13.51 4.42
N PRO A 269 -5.83 13.08 3.27
CA PRO A 269 -7.24 13.28 2.94
C PRO A 269 -8.14 12.46 3.86
N SER A 270 -9.32 13.01 4.15
CA SER A 270 -10.37 12.23 4.80
C SER A 270 -10.84 11.11 3.88
N LYS A 271 -11.13 9.93 4.45
CA LYS A 271 -11.63 8.77 3.74
C LYS A 271 -12.90 8.26 4.40
N ILE A 272 -13.92 7.94 3.61
CA ILE A 272 -15.11 7.22 4.08
C ILE A 272 -15.32 5.98 3.20
N ALA A 273 -15.54 4.83 3.81
CA ALA A 273 -15.84 3.61 3.07
C ALA A 273 -17.10 2.95 3.64
N PHE A 274 -18.02 2.60 2.75
CA PHE A 274 -19.22 1.85 3.08
C PHE A 274 -19.23 0.54 2.30
N GLY A 275 -19.36 -0.57 3.03
CA GLY A 275 -19.41 -1.91 2.50
C GLY A 275 -20.65 -2.67 2.97
N SER A 276 -21.15 -3.55 2.11
CA SER A 276 -22.27 -4.43 2.40
C SER A 276 -22.09 -5.78 1.69
N GLY A 277 -22.60 -6.84 2.30
CA GLY A 277 -22.55 -8.18 1.74
C GLY A 277 -23.44 -9.17 2.45
N PHE A 278 -23.59 -10.35 1.85
CA PHE A 278 -24.38 -11.43 2.40
C PHE A 278 -23.80 -12.79 2.02
N GLY A 279 -24.22 -13.81 2.77
CA GLY A 279 -23.98 -15.21 2.42
C GLY A 279 -24.03 -16.14 3.62
N GLU A 280 -23.50 -17.34 3.44
CA GLU A 280 -23.48 -18.41 4.44
C GLU A 280 -22.08 -18.49 5.08
N VAL A 281 -21.98 -18.09 6.35
CA VAL A 281 -20.72 -18.04 7.10
C VAL A 281 -20.03 -19.41 7.06
N LYS A 282 -18.71 -19.42 6.76
CA LYS A 282 -17.89 -20.62 6.49
C LYS A 282 -18.21 -21.40 5.21
N LYS A 283 -18.97 -20.83 4.27
CA LYS A 283 -19.27 -21.48 2.99
C LYS A 283 -19.14 -20.52 1.80
N TRP A 284 -19.81 -19.38 1.84
CA TRP A 284 -19.64 -18.36 0.80
C TRP A 284 -20.09 -17.00 1.31
N LEU A 285 -19.44 -15.94 0.84
CA LEU A 285 -19.90 -14.56 1.02
C LEU A 285 -19.64 -13.78 -0.26
N ILE A 286 -20.54 -12.85 -0.58
CA ILE A 286 -20.36 -11.86 -1.64
C ILE A 286 -20.69 -10.47 -1.10
N GLY A 287 -20.00 -9.46 -1.58
CA GLY A 287 -20.19 -8.09 -1.13
C GLY A 287 -19.60 -7.07 -2.07
N GLY A 288 -19.98 -5.82 -1.82
CA GLY A 288 -19.47 -4.64 -2.51
C GLY A 288 -19.07 -3.57 -1.50
N GLU A 289 -18.15 -2.70 -1.90
CA GLU A 289 -17.68 -1.57 -1.11
C GLU A 289 -17.42 -0.37 -1.99
N ILE A 290 -17.82 0.80 -1.51
CA ILE A 290 -17.53 2.10 -2.12
C ILE A 290 -16.70 2.89 -1.13
N THR A 291 -15.59 3.44 -1.60
CA THR A 291 -14.71 4.32 -0.82
C THR A 291 -14.61 5.67 -1.51
N TYR A 292 -14.83 6.75 -0.76
CA TYR A 292 -14.57 8.11 -1.17
C TYR A 292 -13.37 8.66 -0.40
N LEU A 293 -12.47 9.32 -1.11
CA LEU A 293 -11.31 10.03 -0.56
C LEU A 293 -11.35 11.47 -1.03
N ASN A 294 -11.29 12.41 -0.09
CA ASN A 294 -11.20 13.85 -0.35
C ASN A 294 -9.76 14.23 -0.77
N THR A 295 -9.24 13.61 -1.81
CA THR A 295 -7.82 13.72 -2.22
C THR A 295 -7.49 15.11 -2.74
N SER A 296 -8.48 15.92 -3.15
CA SER A 296 -8.28 17.29 -3.63
C SER A 296 -7.57 18.22 -2.65
N VAL A 297 -7.63 17.93 -1.33
CA VAL A 297 -6.92 18.70 -0.29
C VAL A 297 -5.41 18.40 -0.22
N THR A 298 -4.95 17.38 -0.93
CA THR A 298 -3.55 16.92 -0.91
C THR A 298 -2.67 17.84 -1.75
N SER A 299 -1.40 17.98 -1.35
CA SER A 299 -0.39 18.80 -2.02
C SER A 299 0.91 18.03 -2.26
N ASN A 300 1.81 18.63 -3.04
CA ASN A 300 3.17 18.13 -3.22
C ASN A 300 4.09 18.55 -2.07
N ARG A 301 5.20 17.82 -1.89
CA ARG A 301 6.18 18.03 -0.80
C ARG A 301 6.85 19.39 -0.85
N PHE A 302 7.15 19.86 -2.05
CA PHE A 302 7.73 21.17 -2.30
C PHE A 302 6.78 22.04 -3.12
N LYS A 303 6.75 23.34 -2.81
CA LYS A 303 5.88 24.33 -3.46
C LYS A 303 6.32 24.68 -4.89
N ASP A 304 7.55 24.35 -5.25
CA ASP A 304 8.15 24.55 -6.58
C ASP A 304 7.96 23.36 -7.54
N ILE A 305 7.33 22.27 -7.08
CA ILE A 305 6.91 21.16 -7.94
C ILE A 305 5.67 21.54 -8.77
N TYR A 306 4.93 22.58 -8.38
CA TYR A 306 3.87 23.15 -9.21
C TYR A 306 4.51 23.88 -10.40
N GLY A 307 4.12 23.51 -11.63
CA GLY A 307 4.46 24.28 -12.83
C GLY A 307 4.09 25.76 -12.67
N PRO A 308 4.67 26.66 -13.47
CA PRO A 308 4.63 28.10 -13.24
C PRO A 308 3.20 28.61 -12.96
N ILE A 309 3.02 29.25 -11.81
CA ILE A 309 1.78 29.95 -11.40
C ILE A 309 1.67 31.34 -12.09
N SER A 310 2.58 31.65 -13.02
CA SER A 310 2.49 32.82 -13.88
C SER A 310 1.98 32.42 -15.26
N GLY A 311 0.72 32.79 -15.53
CA GLY A 311 0.09 33.00 -16.84
C GLY A 311 0.58 32.21 -18.07
N GLU A 312 -0.39 31.56 -18.73
CA GLU A 312 -0.40 31.11 -20.13
C GLU A 312 0.06 29.69 -20.49
N ASP A 313 0.60 28.88 -19.58
CA ASP A 313 0.84 27.46 -19.92
C ASP A 313 0.30 26.44 -18.91
N THR A 314 -1.00 26.15 -19.02
CA THR A 314 -1.70 25.10 -18.23
C THR A 314 -1.28 23.67 -18.59
N ARG A 315 -0.39 23.47 -19.57
CA ARG A 315 0.01 22.14 -20.09
C ARG A 315 0.87 21.31 -19.12
N TYR A 316 1.39 21.90 -18.04
CA TYR A 316 2.26 21.21 -17.06
C TYR A 316 1.69 21.21 -15.63
N THR A 317 0.36 21.23 -15.50
CA THR A 317 -0.30 21.26 -14.19
C THR A 317 -0.55 19.84 -13.66
N THR A 318 0.05 19.51 -12.52
CA THR A 318 -0.32 18.34 -11.72
C THR A 318 -1.24 18.78 -10.61
N SER A 319 -2.41 18.19 -10.52
CA SER A 319 -3.41 18.50 -9.50
C SER A 319 -3.98 17.23 -8.89
N PHE A 320 -4.63 17.39 -7.75
CA PHE A 320 -5.34 16.34 -7.07
C PHE A 320 -6.84 16.61 -7.16
N LYS A 321 -7.61 15.57 -7.45
CA LYS A 321 -9.08 15.57 -7.38
C LYS A 321 -9.53 14.48 -6.44
N ASP A 322 -10.78 14.56 -6.01
CA ASP A 322 -11.35 13.53 -5.16
C ASP A 322 -11.36 12.15 -5.84
N ALA A 323 -11.11 11.13 -5.05
CA ALA A 323 -10.99 9.75 -5.47
C ALA A 323 -12.19 8.92 -4.99
N MET A 324 -12.59 7.99 -5.84
CA MET A 324 -13.65 7.02 -5.65
C MET A 324 -13.08 5.66 -6.02
N ARG A 325 -13.30 4.68 -5.14
CA ARG A 325 -12.96 3.28 -5.38
C ARG A 325 -14.20 2.42 -5.22
N TYR A 326 -14.40 1.54 -6.19
CA TYR A 326 -15.46 0.54 -6.22
C TYR A 326 -14.82 -0.84 -6.17
N SER A 327 -15.31 -1.65 -5.24
CA SER A 327 -14.84 -3.03 -5.04
C SER A 327 -16.04 -3.97 -5.02
N ILE A 328 -15.93 -5.11 -5.70
CA ILE A 328 -16.87 -6.22 -5.60
C ILE A 328 -16.09 -7.51 -5.48
N GLY A 329 -16.55 -8.43 -4.64
CA GLY A 329 -15.82 -9.67 -4.43
C GLY A 329 -16.43 -10.55 -3.37
N GLY A 330 -15.72 -11.63 -3.05
CA GLY A 330 -16.21 -12.62 -2.12
C GLY A 330 -15.28 -13.81 -1.96
N TYR A 331 -15.76 -14.78 -1.18
CA TYR A 331 -15.07 -16.04 -0.99
C TYR A 331 -16.03 -17.22 -1.10
N PHE A 332 -15.46 -18.39 -1.38
CA PHE A 332 -16.13 -19.68 -1.39
C PHE A 332 -15.26 -20.74 -0.68
N ILE A 333 -15.87 -21.54 0.18
CA ILE A 333 -15.25 -22.63 0.93
C ILE A 333 -16.14 -23.87 0.72
N PRO A 334 -15.68 -24.89 -0.03
CA PRO A 334 -16.51 -26.06 -0.32
C PRO A 334 -16.99 -26.79 0.94
N ASN A 335 -16.06 -27.08 1.86
CA ASN A 335 -16.35 -27.67 3.17
C ASN A 335 -15.18 -27.46 4.13
N TYR A 336 -15.33 -26.51 5.04
CA TYR A 336 -14.31 -26.15 6.04
C TYR A 336 -13.92 -27.30 7.01
N ASN A 337 -14.79 -28.31 7.18
CA ASN A 337 -14.61 -29.44 8.08
C ASN A 337 -14.34 -30.77 7.34
N SER A 338 -13.87 -30.74 6.09
CA SER A 338 -13.63 -31.98 5.35
C SER A 338 -12.42 -32.75 5.88
N TYR A 339 -12.66 -34.00 6.30
CA TYR A 339 -11.60 -34.96 6.66
C TYR A 339 -10.98 -35.66 5.44
N SER A 340 -11.75 -35.79 4.35
CA SER A 340 -11.37 -36.61 3.19
C SER A 340 -10.60 -35.87 2.10
N SER A 341 -10.68 -34.54 2.02
CA SER A 341 -9.98 -33.80 0.96
C SER A 341 -9.51 -32.43 1.47
N TYR A 342 -8.22 -32.14 1.23
CA TYR A 342 -7.61 -30.86 1.55
C TYR A 342 -8.21 -29.71 0.74
N LEU A 343 -8.43 -29.91 -0.56
CA LEU A 343 -8.98 -28.87 -1.45
C LEU A 343 -10.38 -28.39 -1.03
N LYS A 344 -11.16 -29.24 -0.35
CA LYS A 344 -12.46 -28.83 0.20
C LYS A 344 -12.33 -27.82 1.35
N LYS A 345 -11.19 -27.80 2.05
CA LYS A 345 -10.89 -26.86 3.14
C LYS A 345 -10.29 -25.54 2.65
N VAL A 346 -9.82 -25.48 1.40
CA VAL A 346 -9.23 -24.29 0.81
C VAL A 346 -10.29 -23.20 0.66
N THR A 347 -9.94 -21.97 1.02
CA THR A 347 -10.78 -20.79 0.80
C THR A 347 -10.42 -20.18 -0.54
N TYR A 348 -11.36 -20.17 -1.47
CA TYR A 348 -11.21 -19.55 -2.78
C TYR A 348 -11.74 -18.12 -2.70
N ARG A 349 -10.99 -17.14 -3.18
CA ARG A 349 -11.35 -15.72 -3.17
C ARG A 349 -11.25 -15.14 -4.56
N ALA A 350 -12.14 -14.21 -4.87
CA ALA A 350 -12.08 -13.44 -6.10
C ALA A 350 -12.68 -12.04 -5.87
N GLY A 351 -12.22 -11.07 -6.66
CA GLY A 351 -12.81 -9.74 -6.67
C GLY A 351 -12.30 -8.84 -7.78
N LEU A 352 -13.02 -7.76 -8.02
CA LEU A 352 -12.71 -6.71 -8.98
C LEU A 352 -12.62 -5.38 -8.22
N ARG A 353 -11.68 -4.54 -8.66
CA ARG A 353 -11.49 -3.18 -8.16
C ARG A 353 -11.41 -2.23 -9.35
N TYR A 354 -12.09 -1.10 -9.23
CA TYR A 354 -11.90 0.06 -10.09
C TYR A 354 -11.76 1.29 -9.20
N GLU A 355 -10.75 2.11 -9.43
CA GLU A 355 -10.55 3.36 -8.70
C GLU A 355 -9.96 4.45 -9.59
N ASN A 356 -10.35 5.71 -9.35
CA ASN A 356 -9.52 6.82 -9.76
C ASN A 356 -8.55 7.15 -8.62
N THR A 357 -7.26 7.27 -8.93
CA THR A 357 -6.22 7.47 -7.91
C THR A 357 -6.26 8.85 -7.26
N GLY A 358 -7.07 9.77 -7.79
CA GLY A 358 -7.14 11.17 -7.40
C GLY A 358 -6.03 12.03 -8.02
N LEU A 359 -5.05 11.42 -8.69
CA LEU A 359 -4.00 12.13 -9.40
C LEU A 359 -4.47 12.57 -10.78
N VAL A 360 -4.24 13.84 -11.11
CA VAL A 360 -4.51 14.43 -12.43
C VAL A 360 -3.21 14.98 -12.98
N ILE A 361 -2.78 14.48 -14.14
CA ILE A 361 -1.57 14.92 -14.84
C ILE A 361 -1.97 15.35 -16.24
N GLN A 362 -1.57 16.56 -16.64
CA GLN A 362 -1.93 17.13 -17.94
C GLN A 362 -3.46 17.11 -18.19
N GLY A 363 -4.25 17.39 -17.14
CA GLY A 363 -5.71 17.37 -17.20
C GLY A 363 -6.35 15.98 -17.33
N LYS A 364 -5.58 14.88 -17.24
CA LYS A 364 -6.09 13.50 -17.30
C LYS A 364 -6.02 12.81 -15.95
N SER A 365 -7.14 12.20 -15.56
CA SER A 365 -7.25 11.34 -14.39
C SER A 365 -6.44 10.06 -14.59
N ILE A 366 -5.68 9.68 -13.57
CA ILE A 366 -5.04 8.37 -13.53
C ILE A 366 -5.98 7.40 -12.83
N ASP A 367 -6.50 6.45 -13.60
CA ASP A 367 -7.42 5.43 -13.10
C ASP A 367 -6.70 4.07 -13.05
N ASP A 368 -7.11 3.21 -12.11
CA ASP A 368 -6.61 1.85 -11.90
C ASP A 368 -7.78 0.85 -11.89
N MET A 369 -7.58 -0.26 -12.59
CA MET A 369 -8.51 -1.39 -12.61
C MET A 369 -7.76 -2.68 -12.37
N ALA A 370 -8.27 -3.51 -11.46
CA ALA A 370 -7.63 -4.76 -11.07
C ALA A 370 -8.63 -5.91 -10.92
N ALA A 371 -8.23 -7.09 -11.38
CA ALA A 371 -8.88 -8.36 -11.08
C ALA A 371 -8.01 -9.17 -10.11
N ASN A 372 -8.66 -9.76 -9.12
CA ASN A 372 -8.02 -10.43 -8.00
C ASN A 372 -8.55 -11.85 -7.88
N ILE A 373 -7.64 -12.79 -7.65
CA ILE A 373 -7.95 -14.14 -7.19
C ILE A 373 -7.05 -14.50 -6.01
N GLY A 374 -7.48 -15.44 -5.18
CA GLY A 374 -6.64 -15.93 -4.10
C GLY A 374 -7.09 -17.22 -3.46
N LEU A 375 -6.16 -17.84 -2.76
CA LEU A 375 -6.31 -19.10 -2.06
C LEU A 375 -5.88 -18.92 -0.60
N GLY A 376 -6.74 -19.27 0.34
CA GLY A 376 -6.41 -19.46 1.74
C GLY A 376 -6.19 -20.94 2.01
N LEU A 377 -4.96 -21.32 2.33
CA LEU A 377 -4.46 -22.67 2.52
C LEU A 377 -4.35 -22.96 4.03
N PRO A 378 -5.29 -23.72 4.63
CA PRO A 378 -5.26 -24.01 6.06
C PRO A 378 -4.04 -24.87 6.42
N LEU A 379 -3.33 -24.48 7.48
CA LEU A 379 -2.25 -25.26 8.04
C LEU A 379 -2.80 -26.32 9.01
N GLY A 380 -2.14 -27.48 9.06
CA GLY A 380 -2.58 -28.60 9.91
C GLY A 380 -2.50 -28.25 11.40
N GLY A 381 -3.47 -28.73 12.18
CA GLY A 381 -3.44 -28.69 13.65
C GLY A 381 -3.94 -27.39 14.31
N GLY A 382 -4.41 -26.40 13.55
CA GLY A 382 -4.90 -25.13 14.13
C GLY A 382 -5.78 -24.31 13.17
N PHE A 383 -5.91 -23.00 13.46
CA PHE A 383 -6.66 -22.04 12.63
C PHE A 383 -5.76 -21.19 11.72
N SER A 384 -4.45 -21.46 11.74
CA SER A 384 -3.48 -20.78 10.91
C SER A 384 -3.64 -21.13 9.44
N ASN A 385 -3.29 -20.21 8.55
CA ASN A 385 -3.33 -20.40 7.11
C ASN A 385 -2.28 -19.56 6.38
N ILE A 386 -1.94 -20.02 5.19
CA ILE A 386 -1.14 -19.29 4.21
C ILE A 386 -2.09 -18.76 3.15
N ASN A 387 -2.06 -17.47 2.87
CA ASN A 387 -2.84 -16.83 1.83
C ASN A 387 -1.95 -16.50 0.66
N ILE A 388 -2.36 -16.94 -0.53
CA ILE A 388 -1.70 -16.62 -1.80
C ILE A 388 -2.70 -15.83 -2.63
N GLY A 389 -2.30 -14.66 -3.09
CA GLY A 389 -3.11 -13.79 -3.93
C GLY A 389 -2.42 -13.51 -5.25
N LEU A 390 -3.19 -13.44 -6.33
CA LEU A 390 -2.76 -12.93 -7.62
C LEU A 390 -3.68 -11.77 -8.00
N GLU A 391 -3.07 -10.62 -8.26
CA GLU A 391 -3.73 -9.42 -8.74
C GLU A 391 -3.15 -9.07 -10.11
N VAL A 392 -4.02 -8.86 -11.09
CA VAL A 392 -3.64 -8.38 -12.43
C VAL A 392 -4.40 -7.09 -12.68
N GLY A 393 -3.70 -6.06 -13.12
CA GLY A 393 -4.31 -4.77 -13.26
C GLY A 393 -3.62 -3.86 -14.26
N LYS A 394 -4.29 -2.74 -14.50
CA LYS A 394 -3.89 -1.72 -15.45
C LYS A 394 -4.16 -0.35 -14.84
N ARG A 395 -3.13 0.51 -14.85
CA ARG A 395 -3.18 1.86 -14.32
C ARG A 395 -2.72 2.89 -15.35
N GLY A 396 -3.42 4.02 -15.43
CA GLY A 396 -3.07 5.15 -16.29
C GLY A 396 -3.32 4.93 -17.77
N THR A 397 -2.68 5.75 -18.61
CA THR A 397 -2.84 5.75 -20.06
C THR A 397 -1.49 6.02 -20.73
N LYS A 398 -1.30 5.47 -21.94
CA LYS A 398 -0.09 5.67 -22.74
C LYS A 398 -0.12 6.97 -23.55
N TYR A 399 -1.31 7.54 -23.73
CA TYR A 399 -1.51 8.74 -24.54
C TYR A 399 -1.19 10.02 -23.77
N TYR A 400 -0.96 11.12 -24.48
CA TYR A 400 -0.68 12.44 -23.89
C TYR A 400 0.64 12.45 -23.11
N ASN A 401 1.68 11.76 -23.60
CA ASN A 401 2.97 11.64 -22.91
C ASN A 401 2.87 11.07 -21.47
N LEU A 402 1.83 10.30 -21.19
CA LEU A 402 1.65 9.59 -19.93
C LEU A 402 2.14 8.14 -20.04
N VAL A 403 2.17 7.46 -18.91
CA VAL A 403 2.66 6.08 -18.80
C VAL A 403 1.51 5.14 -18.43
N GLU A 404 1.26 4.15 -19.25
CA GLU A 404 0.37 3.05 -18.90
C GLU A 404 1.16 1.96 -18.18
N GLU A 405 0.68 1.52 -17.02
CA GLU A 405 1.28 0.45 -16.24
C GLU A 405 0.38 -0.77 -16.26
N ASN A 406 0.86 -1.85 -16.85
CA ASN A 406 0.23 -3.17 -16.72
C ASN A 406 1.02 -3.96 -15.67
N TYR A 407 0.36 -4.40 -14.60
CA TYR A 407 1.04 -5.04 -13.49
C TYR A 407 0.46 -6.39 -13.13
N VAL A 408 1.34 -7.26 -12.63
CA VAL A 408 1.01 -8.54 -12.02
C VAL A 408 1.62 -8.55 -10.63
N ASN A 409 0.79 -8.72 -9.62
CA ASN A 409 1.17 -8.71 -8.22
C ASN A 409 0.87 -10.07 -7.59
N LEU A 410 1.92 -10.75 -7.15
CA LEU A 410 1.85 -11.98 -6.37
C LEU A 410 1.98 -11.63 -4.89
N SER A 411 0.96 -11.92 -4.10
CA SER A 411 0.93 -11.65 -2.67
C SER A 411 1.01 -12.95 -1.87
N ILE A 412 1.82 -12.97 -0.81
CA ILE A 412 1.86 -14.06 0.16
C ILE A 412 1.62 -13.47 1.55
N GLY A 413 0.67 -14.06 2.27
CA GLY A 413 0.32 -13.68 3.64
C GLY A 413 0.33 -14.89 4.55
N LEU A 414 0.93 -14.76 5.73
CA LEU A 414 0.82 -15.72 6.81
C LEU A 414 -0.16 -15.17 7.82
N SER A 415 -1.18 -15.95 8.16
CA SER A 415 -2.09 -15.68 9.28
C SER A 415 -1.95 -16.81 10.28
N LEU A 416 -1.20 -16.57 11.35
CA LEU A 416 -0.92 -17.55 12.39
C LEU A 416 -1.87 -17.31 13.56
N SER A 417 -2.91 -18.14 13.66
CA SER A 417 -3.95 -18.02 14.69
C SER A 417 -3.84 -19.15 15.70
N ASP A 418 -3.64 -18.79 16.97
CA ASP A 418 -3.54 -19.77 18.06
C ASP A 418 -4.04 -19.21 19.40
N ARG A 419 -4.27 -20.11 20.36
CA ARG A 419 -4.55 -19.77 21.76
C ARG A 419 -3.23 -19.66 22.50
N TRP A 420 -2.67 -18.45 22.60
CA TRP A 420 -1.49 -18.26 23.43
C TRP A 420 -1.87 -18.29 24.92
N PHE A 421 -0.88 -18.55 25.76
CA PHE A 421 -1.02 -18.54 27.23
C PHE A 421 -1.93 -19.63 27.81
N VAL A 422 -2.16 -20.72 27.09
CA VAL A 422 -2.75 -21.93 27.69
C VAL A 422 -1.70 -22.57 28.60
N LYS A 423 -1.92 -22.51 29.92
CA LYS A 423 -1.11 -23.27 30.88
C LYS A 423 -1.16 -24.74 30.51
N ARG A 424 -0.03 -25.32 30.08
CA ARG A 424 0.10 -26.75 29.84
C ARG A 424 -0.09 -27.47 31.16
N LYS A 425 -0.96 -28.48 31.19
CA LYS A 425 -1.22 -29.26 32.41
C LYS A 425 -0.13 -30.29 32.69
N TYR A 426 0.66 -30.66 31.68
CA TYR A 426 1.79 -31.58 31.78
C TYR A 426 2.87 -31.14 30.77
N ASP A 427 4.14 -31.22 31.17
CA ASP A 427 5.32 -30.89 30.36
C ASP A 427 5.85 -32.10 29.57
#